data_AF-A0A1Y0IVU4-F1
#
_entry.id   AF-A0A1Y0IVU4-F1
#
_cell.length_a   1.000
_cell.length_b   1.000
_cell.length_c   1.000
_cell.angle_alpha   90.00
_cell.angle_beta   90.00
_cell.angle_gamma   90.00
#
_symmetry.space_group_name_H-M   'P 1'
#
loop_
_entity.id
_entity.type
_entity.pdbx_description
1 polymer ?
#
loop_
_entity_poly.entity_id
_entity_poly.type
_entity_poly.pdbx_seq_one_letter_code
_entity_poly.pdbx_strand_id
1 'polypeptide(L)' 'MRFHICDQNPVSVKLNPQTGELVEYIDQNDLMAHPYKGETRLVECAVCGLDGTELLFVKAAQRM' A
#
# COMPACT_ATOMS: atom_id res chain seq x y z
N MET A 1 -7.16 19.48 -10.40
CA MET A 1 -6.23 18.98 -9.36
C MET A 1 -5.19 18.09 -10.04
N ARG A 2 -3.97 17.98 -9.49
CA ARG A 2 -2.88 17.15 -10.03
C ARG A 2 -2.68 15.95 -9.10
N PHE A 3 -2.49 14.76 -9.67
CA PHE A 3 -2.35 13.52 -8.91
C PHE A 3 -1.30 12.60 -9.51
N HIS A 4 -0.70 11.76 -8.66
CA HIS A 4 0.10 10.60 -9.07
C HIS A 4 -0.71 9.32 -8.85
N ILE A 5 -0.50 8.34 -9.74
CA ILE A 5 -0.98 6.96 -9.55
C ILE A 5 0.23 6.16 -9.08
N CYS A 6 0.06 5.45 -7.97
CA CYS A 6 1.12 4.68 -7.33
C CYS A 6 0.76 3.19 -7.38
N ASP A 7 1.22 2.48 -8.42
CA ASP A 7 1.09 1.02 -8.52
C ASP A 7 1.86 0.35 -7.37
N GLN A 8 1.17 -0.52 -6.62
CA GLN A 8 1.74 -1.23 -5.48
C GLN A 8 2.30 -2.59 -5.93
N ASN A 9 3.53 -2.90 -5.53
CA ASN A 9 4.12 -4.24 -5.68
C ASN A 9 4.50 -4.79 -4.29
N PRO A 10 3.52 -5.23 -3.48
CA PRO A 10 3.76 -5.68 -2.12
C PRO A 10 4.61 -6.95 -2.10
N VAL A 11 5.59 -7.00 -1.18
CA VAL A 11 6.46 -8.16 -0.98
C VAL A 11 6.31 -8.63 0.46
N SER A 12 5.94 -9.90 0.63
CA SER A 12 5.84 -10.52 1.94
C SER A 12 7.23 -10.85 2.46
N VAL A 13 7.53 -10.41 3.69
CA VAL A 13 8.84 -10.61 4.33
C VAL A 13 8.65 -11.00 5.79
N LYS A 14 9.63 -11.69 6.34
CA LYS A 14 9.75 -11.92 7.78
C LYS A 14 10.85 -11.02 8.32
N LEU A 15 10.53 -10.37 9.43
CA LEU A 15 11.46 -9.50 10.14
C LEU A 15 11.88 -10.14 11.46
N ASN A 16 13.08 -9.80 11.93
CA ASN A 16 13.51 -10.10 13.28
C ASN A 16 12.72 -9.21 14.25
N PRO A 17 11.99 -9.76 15.23
CA PRO A 17 11.14 -8.96 16.11
C PRO A 17 11.92 -8.07 17.09
N GLN A 18 13.21 -8.30 17.31
CA GLN A 18 14.05 -7.50 18.22
C GLN A 18 14.79 -6.37 17.49
N THR A 19 15.25 -6.63 16.26
CA THR A 19 16.09 -5.68 15.51
C THR A 19 15.37 -5.01 14.35
N GLY A 20 14.26 -5.58 13.87
CA GLY A 20 13.55 -5.13 12.67
C GLY A 20 14.22 -5.52 11.35
N GLU A 21 15.34 -6.25 11.40
CA GLU A 21 16.08 -6.66 10.21
C GLU A 21 15.30 -7.67 9.38
N LEU A 22 15.46 -7.60 8.06
CA LEU A 22 14.88 -8.57 7.13
C LEU A 22 15.59 -9.92 7.30
N VAL A 23 14.82 -10.95 7.63
CA VAL A 23 15.30 -12.32 7.82
C VAL A 23 15.15 -13.11 6.52
N GLU A 24 13.96 -13.05 5.91
CA GLU A 24 13.66 -13.78 4.68
C GLU A 24 12.49 -13.17 3.90
N TYR A 25 12.45 -13.44 2.60
CA TYR A 25 11.29 -13.19 1.75
C TYR A 25 10.34 -14.40 1.84
N ILE A 26 9.04 -14.12 1.98
CA ILE A 26 8.01 -15.15 2.14
C ILE A 26 7.43 -15.49 0.76
N ASP A 27 7.31 -16.79 0.47
CA ASP A 27 6.67 -17.27 -0.74
C ASP A 27 5.17 -16.93 -0.75
N GLN A 28 4.63 -16.56 -1.91
CA GLN A 28 3.21 -16.20 -2.05
C GLN A 28 2.26 -17.39 -1.79
N ASN A 29 2.76 -18.63 -1.86
CA ASN A 29 2.01 -19.86 -1.58
C ASN A 29 2.16 -20.33 -0.13
N ASP A 30 2.86 -19.59 0.74
CA ASP A 30 2.94 -19.93 2.15
C ASP A 30 1.56 -19.75 2.81
N LEU A 31 0.93 -20.89 3.15
CA LEU A 31 -0.40 -20.92 3.76
C LEU A 31 -0.45 -20.31 5.16
N MET A 32 0.71 -20.15 5.82
CA MET A 32 0.82 -19.51 7.12
C MET A 32 0.93 -17.98 7.01
N ALA A 33 1.16 -17.44 5.81
CA ALA A 33 1.16 -16.01 5.55
C ALA A 33 -0.21 -15.57 5.02
N HIS A 34 -0.82 -14.57 5.65
CA HIS A 34 -2.01 -13.96 5.06
C HIS A 34 -1.63 -13.16 3.81
N PRO A 35 -2.31 -13.40 2.68
CA PRO A 35 -2.02 -12.66 1.45
C PRO A 35 -2.33 -11.19 1.64
N TYR A 36 -1.55 -10.33 0.97
CA TYR A 36 -1.85 -8.91 0.92
C TYR A 36 -3.22 -8.68 0.25
N LYS A 37 -4.10 -7.96 0.94
CA LYS A 37 -5.46 -7.62 0.48
C LYS A 37 -5.68 -6.11 0.37
N GLY A 38 -4.61 -5.32 0.42
CA GLY A 38 -4.70 -3.88 0.23
C GLY A 38 -4.91 -3.51 -1.23
N GLU A 39 -5.03 -2.21 -1.49
CA GLU A 39 -5.24 -1.71 -2.86
C GLU A 39 -4.03 -2.03 -3.76
N THR A 40 -4.33 -2.38 -5.01
CA THR A 40 -3.28 -2.54 -6.04
C THR A 40 -2.71 -1.19 -6.47
N ARG A 41 -3.44 -0.10 -6.23
CA ARG A 41 -3.08 1.27 -6.58
C ARG A 41 -3.46 2.23 -5.48
N LEU A 42 -2.55 3.14 -5.18
CA LEU A 42 -2.84 4.33 -4.39
C LEU A 42 -2.83 5.56 -5.29
N VAL A 43 -3.42 6.64 -4.81
CA VAL A 43 -3.38 7.95 -5.42
C VAL A 43 -2.75 8.94 -4.45
N GLU A 44 -1.88 9.79 -4.96
CA GLU A 44 -1.28 10.88 -4.20
C GLU A 44 -1.71 12.23 -4.79
N CYS A 45 -2.13 13.16 -3.94
CA CYS A 45 -2.31 14.56 -4.31
C CYS A 45 -0.95 15.21 -4.54
N ALA A 46 -0.60 15.47 -5.81
CA ALA A 46 0.68 16.09 -6.20
C ALA A 46 0.82 17.56 -5.77
N VAL A 47 -0.11 18.08 -4.96
CA VAL A 47 -0.08 19.45 -4.42
C VAL A 47 0.23 19.46 -2.93
N CYS A 48 -0.34 18.52 -2.16
CA CYS A 48 -0.18 18.46 -0.70
C CYS A 48 0.49 17.19 -0.18
N GLY A 49 0.74 16.20 -1.04
CA GLY A 49 1.39 14.93 -0.68
C GLY A 49 0.49 13.93 0.06
N LEU A 50 -0.81 14.21 0.19
CA LEU A 50 -1.74 13.24 0.79
C LEU A 50 -1.87 12.04 -0.16
N ASP A 51 -1.55 10.85 0.34
CA ASP A 51 -1.73 9.57 -0.32
C ASP A 51 -2.93 8.79 0.25
N GLY A 52 -3.56 7.96 -0.58
CA GLY A 52 -4.69 7.14 -0.15
C GLY A 52 -5.33 6.36 -1.28
N THR A 53 -6.46 5.72 -0.99
CA THR A 53 -7.22 4.98 -2.01
C THR A 53 -7.89 5.94 -2.98
N GLU A 54 -8.13 5.50 -4.21
CA GLU A 54 -8.89 6.27 -5.21
C GLU A 54 -10.25 6.73 -4.65
N LEU A 55 -10.93 5.85 -3.91
CA LEU A 55 -12.24 6.12 -3.32
C LEU A 55 -12.21 7.30 -2.33
N LEU A 56 -11.12 7.48 -1.58
CA LEU A 56 -10.96 8.61 -0.66
C LEU A 56 -11.09 9.93 -1.42
N PHE A 57 -10.39 10.08 -2.54
CA PHE A 57 -10.41 11.31 -3.34
C PHE A 57 -11.74 11.51 -4.06
N VAL A 58 -12.36 10.43 -4.55
CA VAL A 58 -13.73 10.49 -5.10
C VAL A 58 -14.71 10.99 -4.05
N LYS A 59 -14.64 10.47 -2.82
CA LYS A 59 -15.52 10.89 -1.70
C LYS A 59 -15.25 12.32 -1.26
N ALA A 60 -13.99 12.77 -1.30
CA ALA A 60 -13.65 14.16 -1.02
C ALA A 60 -14.26 15.10 -2.08
N ALA A 61 -14.19 14.74 -3.36
CA ALA A 61 -14.80 15.52 -4.45
C ALA A 61 -16.33 15.55 -4.38
N GLN A 62 -16.98 14.46 -3.95
CA GLN A 62 -18.45 14.39 -3.78
C GLN A 62 -19.01 15.26 -2.65
N ARG A 63 -18.16 15.71 -1.72
CA ARG A 63 -18.55 16.54 -0.57
C ARG A 63 -18.28 18.04 -0.77
N MET A 64 -17.72 18.42 -1.92
CA MET A 64 -17.62 19.81 -2.37
C MET A 64 -18.90 20.23 -3.08
#